data_AF-A0A7T5E1P7-F1
#
_entry.id   AF-A0A7T5E1P7-F1
#
_cell.length_a   1.000
_cell.length_b   1.000
_cell.length_c   1.000
_cell.angle_alpha   90.00
_cell.angle_beta   90.00
_cell.angle_gamma   90.00
#
_symmetry.space_group_name_H-M   'P 1'
#
loop_
_entity.id
_entity.type
_entity.pdbx_description
1 polymer ?
#
loop_
_entity_poly.entity_id
_entity_poly.type
_entity_poly.pdbx_seq_one_letter_code
_entity_poly.pdbx_strand_id
1 'polypeptide(L)' 'MEWAIVLGAIILALLIVGWVFKLIKNTVKTILLVAFLFTALYVLWGVGPAELWNQLQQWLGQGQN' A
#
# COMPACT_ATOMS: atom_id res chain seq x y z
N MET A 1 -37.48 10.05 16.57
CA MET A 1 -36.30 9.18 16.82
C MET A 1 -35.69 8.66 15.53
N GLU A 2 -36.48 8.29 14.52
CA GLU A 2 -35.97 7.70 13.26
C GLU A 2 -35.13 8.69 12.42
N TRP A 3 -35.59 9.94 12.29
CA TRP A 3 -34.87 10.95 11.50
C TRP A 3 -33.46 11.27 12.01
N ALA A 4 -33.23 11.21 13.33
CA ALA A 4 -31.91 11.41 13.91
C ALA A 4 -30.94 10.27 13.57
N ILE A 5 -31.44 9.02 13.55
CA ILE A 5 -30.67 7.83 13.17
C ILE A 5 -30.33 7.90 11.68
N VAL A 6 -31.29 8.28 10.82
CA VAL A 6 -31.08 8.45 9.38
C VAL A 6 -30.01 9.51 9.11
N LEU A 7 -30.09 10.67 9.79
CA LEU A 7 -29.09 11.72 9.65
C LEU A 7 -27.70 11.28 10.12
N GLY A 8 -27.61 10.54 11.23
CA GLY A 8 -26.37 9.96 11.73
C GLY A 8 -25.76 8.95 10.75
N ALA A 9 -26.59 8.10 10.15
CA ALA A 9 -26.15 7.13 9.14
C ALA A 9 -25.60 7.81 7.88
N ILE A 10 -26.22 8.91 7.42
CA ILE A 10 -25.73 9.68 6.28
C ILE A 10 -24.34 10.28 6.56
N ILE A 11 -24.15 10.85 7.75
CA ILE A 11 -22.85 11.42 8.16
C ILE A 11 -21.77 10.32 8.21
N LEU A 12 -22.08 9.17 8.80
CA LEU A 12 -21.15 8.05 8.85
C LEU A 12 -20.81 7.51 7.46
N ALA A 13 -21.81 7.39 6.57
CA ALA A 13 -21.57 6.96 5.20
C ALA A 13 -20.62 7.91 4.46
N LEU A 14 -20.81 9.22 4.58
CA LEU A 14 -19.92 10.23 3.99
C LEU A 14 -18.50 10.15 4.57
N LEU A 15 -18.38 9.93 5.88
CA LEU A 15 -17.09 9.79 6.55
C LEU A 15 -16.34 8.54 6.06
N ILE A 16 -17.03 7.41 5.93
CA ILE A 16 -16.46 6.16 5.41
C ILE A 16 -16.01 6.36 3.96
N VAL A 17 -16.85 6.96 3.12
CA VAL A 17 -16.51 7.24 1.71
C VAL A 17 -15.26 8.12 1.63
N GLY A 18 -15.21 9.22 2.38
CA GLY A 18 -14.05 10.10 2.43
C GLY A 18 -12.79 9.39 2.92
N TRP A 19 -12.91 8.51 3.91
CA TRP A 19 -11.82 7.69 4.41
C TRP A 19 -11.30 6.70 3.36
N VAL A 20 -12.20 5.99 2.66
CA VAL A 20 -11.83 5.05 1.58
C VAL A 20 -11.12 5.78 0.45
N PHE A 21 -11.61 6.93 0.00
CA PHE A 21 -10.94 7.73 -1.03
C PHE A 21 -9.52 8.13 -0.62
N LYS A 22 -9.34 8.54 0.64
CA LYS A 22 -8.02 8.88 1.18
C LYS A 22 -7.10 7.65 1.25
N LEU A 23 -7.64 6.50 1.65
CA LEU A 23 -6.91 5.24 1.69
C LEU A 23 -6.44 4.84 0.29
N ILE A 24 -7.32 4.81 -0.71
CA ILE A 24 -6.99 4.48 -2.10
C ILE A 24 -5.90 5.42 -2.61
N LYS A 25 -6.04 6.73 -2.41
CA LYS A 25 -5.04 7.72 -2.83
C LYS A 25 -3.68 7.46 -2.21
N ASN A 26 -3.63 7.11 -0.92
CA ASN A 26 -2.38 6.78 -0.25
C ASN A 26 -1.78 5.46 -0.78
N THR A 27 -2.59 4.43 -0.94
CA THR A 27 -2.15 3.14 -1.49
C THR A 27 -1.57 3.29 -2.90
N VAL A 28 -2.25 4.04 -3.77
CA VAL A 28 -1.77 4.31 -5.14
C VAL A 28 -0.43 5.05 -5.11
N LYS A 29 -0.26 6.06 -4.25
CA LYS A 29 1.02 6.76 -4.08
C LYS A 29 2.13 5.81 -3.64
N THR A 30 1.85 4.94 -2.66
CA THR A 30 2.81 3.96 -2.18
C THR A 30 3.20 2.98 -3.29
N ILE A 31 2.22 2.43 -4.02
CA ILE A 31 2.47 1.52 -5.13
C ILE A 31 3.31 2.20 -6.20
N LEU A 32 2.98 3.43 -6.58
CA LEU A 32 3.75 4.19 -7.57
C LEU A 32 5.18 4.46 -7.12
N LEU A 33 5.38 4.82 -5.85
CA LEU A 33 6.71 5.06 -5.31
C LEU A 33 7.53 3.76 -5.28
N VAL A 34 6.93 2.67 -4.80
CA VAL A 34 7.57 1.35 -4.76
C VAL A 34 7.92 0.88 -6.17
N ALA A 35 6.97 0.97 -7.10
CA ALA A 35 7.19 0.64 -8.51
C ALA A 35 8.32 1.49 -9.09
N PHE A 36 8.32 2.81 -8.85
CA PHE A 36 9.39 3.70 -9.29
C PHE A 36 10.76 3.30 -8.74
N LEU A 37 10.86 2.95 -7.45
CA LEU A 37 12.11 2.47 -6.86
C LEU A 37 12.59 1.17 -7.50
N PHE A 38 11.70 0.18 -7.68
CA PHE A 38 12.07 -1.07 -8.36
C PHE A 38 12.45 -0.85 -9.82
N THR A 39 11.76 0.05 -10.53
CA THR A 39 12.11 0.42 -11.90
C THR A 39 13.47 1.11 -11.96
N ALA A 40 13.75 2.05 -11.05
CA ALA A 40 15.05 2.70 -10.97
C ALA A 40 16.16 1.68 -10.71
N LEU A 41 15.92 0.74 -9.78
CA LEU A 41 16.87 -0.31 -9.46
C LEU A 41 17.12 -1.24 -10.66
N TYR A 42 16.05 -1.62 -11.37
CA TYR A 42 16.15 -2.43 -12.58
C TYR A 42 16.91 -1.70 -13.69
N VAL A 43 16.67 -0.41 -13.90
CA VAL A 43 17.36 0.38 -14.93
C VAL A 43 18.85 0.58 -14.60
N LEU A 44 19.20 0.80 -13.33
CA LEU A 44 20.57 1.09 -12.92
C LEU A 44 21.42 -0.17 -12.73
N TRP A 45 20.85 -1.25 -12.20
CA TRP A 45 21.60 -2.48 -11.83
C TRP A 45 21.10 -3.74 -12.54
N GLY A 46 20.00 -3.69 -13.31
CA GLY A 46 19.41 -4.87 -13.96
C GLY A 46 18.71 -5.84 -13.00
N VAL A 47 18.57 -5.49 -11.72
CA VAL A 47 18.02 -6.37 -10.69
C VAL A 47 16.50 -6.25 -10.65
N GLY A 48 15.80 -7.38 -10.79
CA GLY A 48 14.34 -7.44 -10.71
C GLY A 48 13.83 -7.61 -9.27
N PRO A 49 12.52 -7.37 -9.03
CA PRO A 49 11.92 -7.53 -7.71
C PRO A 49 11.97 -8.98 -7.18
N ALA A 50 11.86 -9.98 -8.05
CA ALA A 50 11.98 -11.39 -7.67
C ALA A 50 13.39 -11.73 -7.17
N GLU A 51 14.41 -11.14 -7.80
CA GLU A 51 15.81 -11.35 -7.41
C GLU A 51 16.10 -10.70 -6.05
N LEU A 52 15.60 -9.48 -5.81
CA LEU A 52 15.66 -8.86 -4.49
C LEU A 52 14.97 -9.70 -3.41
N TRP A 53 13.81 -10.28 -3.73
CA TRP A 53 13.10 -11.15 -2.78
C TRP A 53 13.90 -12.40 -2.43
N ASN A 54 14.52 -13.04 -3.44
CA ASN A 54 15.38 -14.20 -3.23
C ASN A 54 16.59 -13.86 -2.34
N GLN A 55 17.25 -12.73 -2.60
CA GLN A 55 18.38 -12.24 -1.79
C GLN A 55 17.94 -11.95 -0.34
N LEU A 56 16.77 -11.35 -0.16
CA LEU A 56 16.22 -11.02 1.15
C LEU A 56 15.85 -12.30 1.93
N GLN A 57 15.30 -13.31 1.27
CA GLN A 57 15.06 -14.63 1.87
C GLN A 57 16.36 -15.34 2.27
N GLN A 58 17.40 -15.28 1.44
CA GLN A 58 18.72 -15.84 1.78
C GLN A 58 19.33 -15.15 3.00
N TRP A 59 19.23 -13.82 3.07
CA TRP A 59 19.75 -13.05 4.20
C TRP A 59 18.99 -13.33 5.51
N LEU A 60 17.66 -13.40 5.45
CA LEU A 60 16.83 -13.77 6.61
C LEU A 60 17.05 -15.23 7.04
N GLY A 61 17.25 -16.14 6.10
CA GLY A 61 17.56 -17.55 6.38
C GLY A 61 18.94 -17.78 6.97
N GLN A 62 19.93 -16.92 6.65
CA GLN A 62 21.27 -16.97 7.25
C GLN A 62 21.30 -16.51 8.71
N GLY A 63 20.31 -15.74 9.17
CA GLY A 63 20.21 -15.31 10.57
C GLY A 63 19.71 -16.37 11.56
N GLN A 64 19.47 -17.61 11.11
CA GLN A 64 18.92 -18.70 11.92
C GLN A 64 19.89 -19.85 12.21
N ASN A 65 21.18 -19.72 11.85
CA ASN A 65 22.26 -20.67 12.18
C ASN A 65 23.28 -20.06 13.14
#